data_AF-A0A061EL31-F1
#
_entry.id   AF-A0A061EL31-F1
#
_cell.length_a   1.000
_cell.length_b   1.000
_cell.length_c   1.000
_cell.angle_alpha   90.00
_cell.angle_beta   90.00
_cell.angle_gamma   90.00
#
_symmetry.space_group_name_H-M   'P 1'
#
loop_
_entity.id
_entity.type
_entity.pdbx_description
1 polymer ?
#
loop_
_entity_poly.entity_id
_entity_poly.type
_entity_poly.pdbx_seq_one_letter_code
_entity_poly.pdbx_strand_id
1 'polypeptide(L)'
;MHMQMLLPGFRCCPSNDRHRMAQKGVSILFENGAKKKSVDFGGLKTLNKHESDVDTIRTQITYVYRINSWAAHVGYVDLRPTVLPKVQKGHGVSAYIYSIISSTLEHQPFPLADTREISGMASFLWTLCLGFLFLASGTMSAAPRKPVDVPFGRNYVPTWAFDHINYLNGGTEIQLKLDKYTGTGFQSKGSYLFGHFSMNIKMVPGDSAGTVTAFYLSSQNSEHDEIDFEFLGNRTGQPYILQTNVYTGGKGDREQRIYLWFDPTKDYHTYSVLWNTFLIVYFVDDVPIRVFKNSKDLGVRYPFNQPMKIYSSLWNADDWATRGGLEKTDWSKAPFVASYKGFHIDGCEESVNARFCKTQGKRWWDQKEFQDLDAQQYDKLRWVRQKYTIYNYCTDRARFPTMAPECKRDQDI
;
A
#
# COMPACT_ATOMS: atom_id res chain seq x y z
N MET A 1 31.94 17.96 -22.98
CA MET A 1 31.46 19.36 -23.02
C MET A 1 30.75 19.61 -21.69
N HIS A 2 31.48 20.13 -20.71
CA HIS A 2 30.97 20.47 -19.38
C HIS A 2 30.29 21.84 -19.43
N MET A 3 29.14 22.00 -18.78
CA MET A 3 28.53 23.31 -18.55
C MET A 3 28.17 23.47 -17.08
N GLN A 4 29.02 24.22 -16.37
CA GLN A 4 28.77 24.80 -15.06
C GLN A 4 27.71 25.90 -15.18
N MET A 5 26.70 25.90 -14.33
CA MET A 5 25.82 27.06 -14.14
C MET A 5 26.36 27.95 -13.01
N LEU A 6 26.71 29.17 -13.39
CA LEU A 6 26.97 30.30 -12.50
C LEU A 6 25.64 30.89 -12.00
N LEU A 7 25.52 31.07 -10.69
CA LEU A 7 24.47 31.88 -10.05
C LEU A 7 24.94 33.34 -9.92
N PRO A 8 24.11 34.35 -10.23
CA PRO A 8 24.42 35.73 -9.88
C PRO A 8 24.02 36.02 -8.44
N GLY A 9 24.91 36.72 -7.74
CA GLY A 9 24.75 37.12 -6.35
C GLY A 9 23.85 38.34 -6.16
N PHE A 10 23.30 38.44 -4.95
CA PHE A 10 22.84 39.70 -4.36
C PHE A 10 23.31 39.75 -2.89
N ARG A 11 23.97 40.85 -2.51
CA ARG A 11 24.17 41.29 -1.13
C ARG A 11 23.47 42.63 -0.95
N CYS A 12 22.66 42.77 0.10
CA CYS A 12 22.94 43.62 1.27
C CYS A 12 21.77 43.62 2.28
N CYS A 13 22.12 43.44 3.56
CA CYS A 13 21.30 43.59 4.79
C CYS A 13 21.12 45.09 5.18
N PRO A 14 20.66 45.49 6.41
CA PRO A 14 19.95 44.80 7.52
C PRO A 14 18.73 45.59 8.10
N SER A 15 17.95 44.99 9.03
CA SER A 15 17.69 45.54 10.38
C SER A 15 16.53 44.85 11.12
N ASN A 16 16.62 44.92 12.45
CA ASN A 16 15.76 44.38 13.49
C ASN A 16 14.26 44.71 13.34
N ASP A 17 13.39 43.79 13.76
CA ASP A 17 12.47 44.08 14.87
C ASP A 17 11.78 42.84 15.46
N ARG A 18 11.73 42.83 16.80
CA ARG A 18 10.91 41.93 17.62
C ARG A 18 9.50 42.51 17.68
N HIS A 19 8.47 41.69 17.49
CA HIS A 19 7.37 41.47 18.45
C HIS A 19 6.08 40.91 17.82
N ARG A 20 5.38 40.15 18.67
CA ARG A 20 3.96 39.75 18.64
C ARG A 20 3.55 38.62 17.68
N MET A 21 3.63 37.41 18.24
CA MET A 21 2.64 36.36 17.94
C MET A 21 1.24 36.87 18.32
N ALA A 22 0.39 37.07 17.32
CA ALA A 22 -1.05 37.13 17.50
C ALA A 22 -1.62 35.75 17.20
N GLN A 23 -2.13 35.07 18.24
CA GLN A 23 -2.96 33.88 18.10
C GLN A 23 -4.25 34.28 17.38
N LYS A 24 -4.41 33.89 16.11
CA LYS A 24 -5.72 33.90 15.45
C LYS A 24 -6.45 32.62 15.85
N GLY A 25 -7.33 32.73 16.83
CA GLY A 25 -8.34 31.73 17.12
C GLY A 25 -9.33 31.62 15.98
N VAL A 26 -9.61 30.40 15.55
CA VAL A 26 -10.72 30.06 14.65
C VAL A 26 -12.00 30.00 15.49
N SER A 27 -12.97 30.84 15.16
CA SER A 27 -14.32 30.81 15.74
C SER A 27 -15.15 29.82 14.93
N ILE A 28 -15.68 28.76 15.58
CA ILE A 28 -16.76 27.94 15.02
C ILE A 28 -18.02 28.32 15.80
N LEU A 29 -19.00 28.87 15.09
CA LEU A 29 -20.34 29.14 15.60
C LEU A 29 -21.08 27.82 15.80
N PHE A 30 -21.57 27.58 17.01
CA PHE A 30 -22.68 26.67 17.26
C PHE A 30 -23.74 27.44 18.04
N GLU A 31 -24.87 27.69 17.39
CA GLU A 31 -26.12 28.02 18.07
C GLU A 31 -26.64 26.74 18.74
N ASN A 32 -26.77 26.76 20.06
CA ASN A 32 -27.99 26.28 20.72
C ASN A 32 -28.01 26.73 22.18
N GLY A 33 -29.21 27.14 22.60
CA GLY A 33 -29.43 27.99 23.75
C GLY A 33 -29.26 27.35 25.12
N ALA A 34 -29.28 28.28 26.08
CA ALA A 34 -29.63 28.14 27.49
C ALA A 34 -28.48 28.03 28.52
N LYS A 35 -28.47 29.09 29.36
CA LYS A 35 -27.97 29.21 30.74
C LYS A 35 -26.49 29.58 30.94
N LYS A 36 -26.32 30.89 31.16
CA LYS A 36 -25.22 31.51 31.92
C LYS A 36 -25.01 30.80 33.27
N LYS A 37 -23.78 30.32 33.51
CA LYS A 37 -23.09 30.44 34.80
C LYS A 37 -21.60 30.64 34.55
N SER A 38 -21.12 31.81 34.93
CA SER A 38 -19.71 32.18 35.01
C SER A 38 -19.09 31.56 36.25
N VAL A 39 -18.02 30.79 36.09
CA VAL A 39 -17.05 30.55 37.16
C VAL A 39 -15.67 30.61 36.53
N ASP A 40 -14.90 31.58 37.01
CA ASP A 40 -13.52 31.87 36.64
C ASP A 40 -12.60 31.16 37.63
N PHE A 41 -11.60 30.43 37.15
CA PHE A 41 -10.49 29.95 37.97
C PHE A 41 -9.20 30.14 37.18
N GLY A 42 -8.68 31.36 37.25
CA GLY A 42 -7.30 31.66 36.94
C GLY A 42 -6.37 31.14 38.05
N GLY A 43 -5.26 30.54 37.61
CA GLY A 43 -4.03 30.44 38.38
C GLY A 43 -3.79 29.12 39.09
N LEU A 44 -2.85 28.33 38.56
CA LEU A 44 -1.62 28.05 39.31
C LEU A 44 -0.50 27.62 38.36
N LYS A 45 0.65 28.27 38.55
CA LYS A 45 1.93 27.96 37.92
C LYS A 45 2.56 26.74 38.57
N THR A 46 3.36 26.04 37.77
CA THR A 46 4.60 25.30 38.11
C THR A 46 4.52 24.14 39.11
N LEU A 47 4.89 22.94 38.64
CA LEU A 47 5.89 22.10 39.29
C LEU A 47 6.48 21.09 38.30
N ASN A 48 7.79 21.17 38.15
CA ASN A 48 8.64 20.14 37.54
C ASN A 48 8.90 19.03 38.57
N LYS A 49 9.29 17.86 38.04
CA LYS A 49 10.33 16.94 38.55
C LYS A 49 9.86 15.60 39.18
N HIS A 50 10.22 14.52 38.45
CA HIS A 50 10.79 13.23 38.88
C HIS A 50 9.97 12.18 39.66
N GLU A 51 10.00 10.96 39.05
CA GLU A 51 10.35 9.66 39.66
C GLU A 51 9.49 9.11 40.80
N SER A 52 8.83 7.97 40.54
CA SER A 52 9.18 6.66 41.12
C SER A 52 8.00 5.68 41.10
N ASP A 53 8.35 4.40 40.95
CA ASP A 53 7.53 3.21 40.91
C ASP A 53 6.48 3.11 42.01
N VAL A 54 5.27 2.62 41.69
CA VAL A 54 4.53 1.67 42.55
C VAL A 54 3.63 0.78 41.68
N ASP A 55 3.97 -0.51 41.67
CA ASP A 55 3.15 -1.62 41.21
C ASP A 55 2.04 -1.95 42.24
N THR A 56 0.93 -2.51 41.77
CA THR A 56 -0.11 -3.25 42.53
C THR A 56 -1.32 -2.45 43.08
N ILE A 57 -2.48 -2.60 42.44
CA ILE A 57 -3.72 -3.21 43.01
C ILE A 57 -4.77 -3.35 41.89
N ARG A 58 -5.53 -4.44 41.99
CA ARG A 58 -6.30 -5.13 40.95
C ARG A 58 -7.79 -4.76 40.99
N THR A 59 -8.41 -4.78 39.80
CA THR A 59 -9.77 -5.27 39.46
C THR A 59 -11.02 -4.45 39.82
N GLN A 60 -11.77 -4.02 38.79
CA GLN A 60 -13.13 -4.48 38.42
C GLN A 60 -13.89 -3.39 37.64
N ILE A 61 -14.09 -3.55 36.32
CA ILE A 61 -15.35 -3.13 35.66
C ILE A 61 -15.68 -4.15 34.56
N THR A 62 -16.81 -4.82 34.78
CA THR A 62 -17.48 -5.81 33.93
C THR A 62 -18.08 -5.15 32.69
N TYR A 63 -17.75 -5.65 31.49
CA TYR A 63 -18.54 -5.41 30.28
C TYR A 63 -19.50 -6.58 30.07
N VAL A 64 -20.80 -6.29 30.24
CA VAL A 64 -21.91 -7.17 29.89
C VAL A 64 -22.14 -7.05 28.39
N TYR A 65 -21.83 -8.10 27.62
CA TYR A 65 -22.39 -8.27 26.28
C TYR A 65 -23.56 -9.26 26.33
N ARG A 66 -24.67 -8.74 25.81
CA ARG A 66 -26.00 -9.30 25.69
C ARG A 66 -26.01 -10.20 24.46
N ILE A 67 -26.22 -11.52 24.62
CA ILE A 67 -26.69 -12.39 23.53
C ILE A 67 -27.91 -13.14 24.06
N ASN A 68 -29.08 -12.63 23.69
CA ASN A 68 -30.34 -13.33 23.79
C ASN A 68 -30.49 -14.22 22.56
N SER A 69 -30.49 -15.52 22.78
CA SER A 69 -31.54 -16.45 22.37
C SER A 69 -30.89 -17.83 22.27
N TRP A 70 -31.44 -18.79 23.01
CA TRP A 70 -31.89 -20.08 22.52
C TRP A 70 -32.40 -20.89 23.71
N ALA A 71 -33.61 -21.41 23.52
CA ALA A 71 -34.19 -22.58 24.19
C ALA A 71 -34.07 -22.67 25.72
N ALA A 72 -35.15 -22.28 26.39
CA ALA A 72 -35.58 -22.95 27.62
C ALA A 72 -35.73 -24.46 27.35
N HIS A 73 -35.26 -25.32 28.27
CA HIS A 73 -36.06 -26.34 28.95
C HIS A 73 -35.16 -27.20 29.88
N VAL A 74 -35.50 -27.15 31.19
CA VAL A 74 -35.35 -28.19 32.25
C VAL A 74 -33.89 -28.58 32.64
N GLY A 75 -33.45 -28.61 33.88
CA GLY A 75 -34.06 -28.50 35.21
C GLY A 75 -32.96 -28.57 36.29
N TYR A 76 -33.32 -28.19 37.51
CA TYR A 76 -32.48 -27.95 38.70
C TYR A 76 -31.49 -29.05 39.09
N VAL A 77 -30.28 -28.66 39.53
CA VAL A 77 -29.56 -29.30 40.65
C VAL A 77 -28.88 -28.23 41.51
N ASP A 78 -29.14 -28.34 42.81
CA ASP A 78 -28.70 -27.50 43.93
C ASP A 78 -27.20 -27.66 44.22
N LEU A 79 -26.45 -26.57 44.40
CA LEU A 79 -25.02 -26.58 44.76
C LEU A 79 -24.81 -25.80 46.06
N ARG A 80 -24.54 -26.51 47.16
CA ARG A 80 -23.94 -25.92 48.37
C ARG A 80 -22.44 -25.66 48.15
N PRO A 81 -21.89 -24.56 48.69
CA PRO A 81 -20.49 -24.21 48.49
C PRO A 81 -19.59 -24.96 49.49
N THR A 82 -18.57 -25.67 48.98
CA THR A 82 -17.47 -26.17 49.80
C THR A 82 -16.20 -25.38 49.46
N VAL A 83 -15.57 -24.84 50.51
CA VAL A 83 -14.40 -23.97 50.49
C VAL A 83 -13.15 -24.74 50.02
N LEU A 84 -12.41 -24.17 49.06
CA LEU A 84 -11.09 -24.67 48.62
C LEU A 84 -9.95 -24.07 49.48
N PRO A 85 -8.93 -24.85 49.89
CA PRO A 85 -7.71 -24.29 50.47
C PRO A 85 -6.72 -23.78 49.41
N LYS A 86 -5.90 -22.81 49.82
CA LYS A 86 -4.86 -22.12 49.04
C LYS A 86 -3.77 -23.07 48.53
N VAL A 87 -3.36 -22.87 47.26
CA VAL A 87 -2.22 -23.56 46.62
C VAL A 87 -0.93 -22.75 46.80
N GLN A 88 0.13 -23.39 47.29
CA GLN A 88 1.52 -22.89 47.26
C GLN A 88 2.17 -23.18 45.90
N LYS A 89 3.07 -22.28 45.48
CA LYS A 89 3.81 -22.31 44.22
C LYS A 89 4.72 -23.55 44.09
N GLY A 90 4.72 -24.19 42.92
CA GLY A 90 5.84 -24.97 42.41
C GLY A 90 5.45 -26.26 41.70
N HIS A 91 5.86 -26.37 40.43
CA HIS A 91 5.92 -27.57 39.57
C HIS A 91 4.70 -27.87 38.65
N GLY A 92 4.98 -27.78 37.34
CA GLY A 92 4.60 -28.76 36.31
C GLY A 92 3.12 -29.02 36.04
N VAL A 93 2.56 -28.34 35.03
CA VAL A 93 1.29 -28.71 34.40
C VAL A 93 1.51 -29.99 33.54
N SER A 94 1.45 -31.17 34.16
CA SER A 94 1.40 -32.44 33.41
C SER A 94 0.75 -33.63 34.16
N ALA A 95 0.14 -33.40 35.33
CA ALA A 95 -0.32 -34.52 36.18
C ALA A 95 -1.72 -34.34 36.79
N TYR A 96 -2.62 -33.58 36.15
CA TYR A 96 -3.97 -33.33 36.68
C TYR A 96 -5.14 -33.83 35.81
N ILE A 97 -4.88 -34.67 34.81
CA ILE A 97 -5.94 -35.29 33.98
C ILE A 97 -6.07 -36.82 34.22
N TYR A 98 -5.24 -37.42 35.08
CA TYR A 98 -5.26 -38.87 35.30
C TYR A 98 -5.93 -39.36 36.60
N SER A 99 -6.52 -38.50 37.43
CA SER A 99 -7.14 -38.93 38.69
C SER A 99 -8.64 -38.64 38.86
N ILE A 100 -9.34 -38.23 37.79
CA ILE A 100 -10.81 -38.09 37.80
C ILE A 100 -11.44 -39.07 36.79
N ILE A 101 -10.91 -40.29 36.69
CA ILE A 101 -11.60 -41.44 36.09
C ILE A 101 -11.12 -42.70 36.82
N SER A 102 -11.38 -42.83 38.13
CA SER A 102 -11.11 -44.10 38.83
C SER A 102 -11.92 -44.29 40.11
N SER A 103 -13.18 -43.83 40.14
CA SER A 103 -14.05 -44.12 41.29
C SER A 103 -15.54 -44.01 40.95
N THR A 104 -16.02 -44.85 40.02
CA THR A 104 -17.42 -45.32 39.97
C THR A 104 -17.57 -46.28 38.80
N LEU A 105 -17.18 -47.54 38.97
CA LEU A 105 -17.62 -48.64 38.11
C LEU A 105 -17.78 -49.88 38.98
N GLU A 106 -18.90 -49.94 39.71
CA GLU A 106 -19.49 -51.20 40.13
C GLU A 106 -20.29 -51.79 38.96
N HIS A 107 -20.18 -53.11 38.84
CA HIS A 107 -20.68 -53.97 37.78
C HIS A 107 -22.10 -53.66 37.28
N GLN A 108 -22.24 -53.49 35.96
CA GLN A 108 -23.39 -53.96 35.18
C GLN A 108 -22.92 -54.34 33.75
N PRO A 109 -23.30 -55.50 33.19
CA PRO A 109 -22.90 -55.89 31.85
C PRO A 109 -23.83 -55.25 30.81
N PHE A 110 -23.31 -54.33 30.00
CA PHE A 110 -23.97 -53.88 28.77
C PHE A 110 -23.38 -54.62 27.56
N PRO A 111 -24.18 -54.86 26.49
CA PRO A 111 -23.76 -55.70 25.38
C PRO A 111 -22.62 -55.02 24.61
N LEU A 112 -21.69 -55.86 24.13
CA LEU A 112 -20.56 -55.49 23.28
C LEU A 112 -21.05 -54.71 22.06
N ALA A 113 -20.97 -53.38 22.11
CA ALA A 113 -21.02 -52.55 20.92
C ALA A 113 -19.69 -52.72 20.18
N ASP A 114 -19.79 -52.98 18.88
CA ASP A 114 -18.70 -53.32 17.97
C ASP A 114 -17.61 -52.23 18.01
N THR A 115 -16.43 -52.57 18.53
CA THR A 115 -15.30 -51.64 18.72
C THR A 115 -14.74 -51.09 17.41
N ARG A 116 -15.20 -51.61 16.26
CA ARG A 116 -14.89 -51.08 14.92
C ARG A 116 -15.61 -49.77 14.58
N GLU A 117 -16.83 -49.52 15.06
CA GLU A 117 -17.55 -48.28 14.71
C GLU A 117 -17.01 -47.05 15.44
N ILE A 118 -16.60 -47.20 16.70
CA ILE A 118 -16.06 -46.09 17.53
C ILE A 118 -14.68 -45.64 17.01
N SER A 119 -13.87 -46.57 16.51
CA SER A 119 -12.57 -46.27 15.88
C SER A 119 -12.73 -45.51 14.56
N GLY A 120 -13.73 -45.86 13.75
CA GLY A 120 -14.03 -45.18 12.48
C GLY A 120 -14.51 -43.74 12.67
N MET A 121 -15.38 -43.49 13.65
CA MET A 121 -15.90 -42.14 13.94
C MET A 121 -14.81 -41.21 14.50
N ALA A 122 -13.92 -41.71 15.36
CA ALA A 122 -12.79 -40.94 15.89
C ALA A 122 -11.77 -40.59 14.79
N SER A 123 -11.51 -41.52 13.86
CA SER A 123 -10.65 -41.28 12.69
C SER A 123 -11.24 -40.22 11.75
N PHE A 124 -12.55 -40.27 11.49
CA PHE A 124 -13.25 -39.31 10.63
C PHE A 124 -13.22 -37.88 11.21
N LEU A 125 -13.47 -37.73 12.51
CA LEU A 125 -13.39 -36.46 13.22
C LEU A 125 -11.97 -35.90 13.25
N TRP A 126 -10.94 -36.74 13.37
CA TRP A 126 -9.54 -36.32 13.29
C TRP A 126 -9.14 -35.82 11.89
N THR A 127 -9.56 -36.50 10.83
CA THR A 127 -9.34 -36.04 9.44
C THR A 127 -10.09 -34.75 9.12
N LEU A 128 -11.30 -34.56 9.65
CA LEU A 128 -12.05 -33.31 9.53
C LEU A 128 -11.38 -32.17 10.29
N CYS A 129 -10.91 -32.41 11.53
CA CYS A 129 -10.17 -31.42 12.32
C CYS A 129 -8.82 -31.05 11.67
N LEU A 130 -8.09 -32.02 11.11
CA LEU A 130 -6.88 -31.75 10.31
C LEU A 130 -7.22 -30.95 9.04
N GLY A 131 -8.30 -31.29 8.33
CA GLY A 131 -8.79 -30.51 7.19
C GLY A 131 -9.12 -29.05 7.55
N PHE A 132 -9.76 -28.81 8.69
CA PHE A 132 -10.04 -27.46 9.20
C PHE A 132 -8.78 -26.72 9.69
N LEU A 133 -7.80 -27.43 10.27
CA LEU A 133 -6.49 -26.85 10.63
C LEU A 133 -5.63 -26.51 9.40
N PHE A 134 -5.73 -27.29 8.32
CA PHE A 134 -5.10 -26.98 7.03
C PHE A 134 -5.81 -25.83 6.28
N LEU A 135 -7.13 -25.68 6.43
CA LEU A 135 -7.86 -24.52 5.90
C LEU A 135 -7.52 -23.21 6.66
N ALA A 136 -7.13 -23.29 7.93
CA ALA A 136 -6.75 -22.14 8.74
C ALA A 136 -5.29 -21.66 8.56
N SER A 137 -4.47 -22.37 7.79
CA SER A 137 -3.05 -22.02 7.55
C SER A 137 -2.78 -21.39 6.17
N GLY A 138 -3.82 -21.13 5.39
CA GLY A 138 -3.73 -20.24 4.24
C GLY A 138 -3.33 -18.84 4.71
N THR A 139 -2.14 -18.37 4.32
CA THR A 139 -1.78 -16.97 4.46
C THR A 139 -2.78 -16.15 3.63
N MET A 140 -3.77 -15.55 4.29
CA MET A 140 -4.65 -14.59 3.64
C MET A 140 -3.82 -13.36 3.33
N SER A 141 -3.29 -13.28 2.10
CA SER A 141 -2.84 -11.99 1.60
C SER A 141 -4.06 -11.15 1.26
N ALA A 142 -3.94 -9.84 1.43
CA ALA A 142 -5.05 -8.91 1.39
C ALA A 142 -4.89 -7.95 0.22
N ALA A 143 -6.01 -7.60 -0.41
CA ALA A 143 -6.03 -6.49 -1.35
C ALA A 143 -5.58 -5.20 -0.64
N PRO A 144 -4.85 -4.29 -1.32
CA PRO A 144 -4.53 -2.97 -0.80
C PRO A 144 -5.80 -2.25 -0.33
N ARG A 145 -5.65 -1.38 0.67
CA ARG A 145 -6.77 -0.52 1.10
C ARG A 145 -7.28 0.30 -0.07
N LYS A 146 -8.61 0.44 -0.18
CA LYS A 146 -9.24 1.23 -1.24
C LYS A 146 -8.68 2.67 -1.24
N PRO A 147 -8.22 3.19 -2.41
CA PRO A 147 -7.81 4.58 -2.53
C PRO A 147 -8.90 5.56 -2.08
N VAL A 148 -8.46 6.65 -1.46
CA VAL A 148 -9.32 7.78 -1.08
C VAL A 148 -9.01 8.95 -2.00
N ASP A 149 -10.03 9.36 -2.77
CA ASP A 149 -9.92 10.48 -3.69
C ASP A 149 -9.83 11.81 -2.95
N VAL A 150 -8.88 12.65 -3.36
CA VAL A 150 -8.65 13.98 -2.80
C VAL A 150 -8.35 14.98 -3.93
N PRO A 151 -8.53 16.30 -3.74
CA PRO A 151 -8.10 17.27 -4.73
C PRO A 151 -6.59 17.26 -4.93
N PHE A 152 -6.13 17.50 -6.17
CA PHE A 152 -4.72 17.60 -6.57
C PHE A 152 -3.89 18.43 -5.59
N GLY A 153 -4.39 19.64 -5.27
CA GLY A 153 -3.68 20.61 -4.44
C GLY A 153 -3.48 20.16 -2.99
N ARG A 154 -4.08 19.05 -2.55
CA ARG A 154 -3.78 18.43 -1.25
C ARG A 154 -2.34 17.88 -1.25
N ASN A 155 -2.04 17.05 -2.25
CA ASN A 155 -0.85 16.19 -2.26
C ASN A 155 0.22 16.63 -3.26
N TYR A 156 -0.15 17.31 -4.34
CA TYR A 156 0.72 17.58 -5.48
C TYR A 156 0.89 19.08 -5.75
N VAL A 157 1.94 19.40 -6.51
CA VAL A 157 2.24 20.73 -7.05
C VAL A 157 2.79 20.59 -8.48
N PRO A 158 2.54 21.56 -9.38
CA PRO A 158 3.14 21.58 -10.72
C PRO A 158 4.66 21.65 -10.66
N THR A 159 5.33 21.07 -11.65
CA THR A 159 6.80 21.16 -11.81
C THR A 159 7.20 21.99 -13.02
N TRP A 160 6.42 21.96 -14.10
CA TRP A 160 6.75 22.61 -15.36
C TRP A 160 5.50 23.02 -16.14
N ALA A 161 5.58 24.10 -16.94
CA ALA A 161 4.50 24.63 -17.80
C ALA A 161 3.13 24.64 -17.08
N PHE A 162 2.97 25.53 -16.11
CA PHE A 162 1.83 25.49 -15.18
C PHE A 162 0.51 25.80 -15.89
N ASP A 163 0.59 26.55 -16.99
CA ASP A 163 -0.50 26.88 -17.92
C ASP A 163 -0.96 25.68 -18.77
N HIS A 164 -0.15 24.61 -18.84
CA HIS A 164 -0.52 23.33 -19.46
C HIS A 164 -1.23 22.36 -18.48
N ILE A 165 -1.48 22.79 -17.24
CA ILE A 165 -2.28 22.06 -16.26
C ILE A 165 -3.63 22.75 -16.10
N ASN A 166 -4.68 22.14 -16.65
CA ASN A 166 -6.04 22.59 -16.41
C ASN A 166 -6.57 21.98 -15.11
N TYR A 167 -7.10 22.81 -14.22
CA TYR A 167 -7.78 22.36 -13.00
C TYR A 167 -9.28 22.38 -13.21
N LEU A 168 -9.92 21.24 -13.02
CA LEU A 168 -11.36 21.06 -13.15
C LEU A 168 -11.96 20.72 -11.79
N ASN A 169 -13.22 21.12 -11.56
CA ASN A 169 -13.98 20.73 -10.36
C ASN A 169 -13.22 20.99 -9.04
N GLY A 170 -12.64 22.18 -8.89
CA GLY A 170 -11.84 22.54 -7.71
C GLY A 170 -10.52 21.75 -7.56
N GLY A 171 -10.01 21.17 -8.65
CA GLY A 171 -8.80 20.36 -8.65
C GLY A 171 -9.02 18.88 -8.30
N THR A 172 -10.27 18.42 -8.22
CA THR A 172 -10.57 16.98 -8.10
C THR A 172 -10.32 16.22 -9.40
N GLU A 173 -10.19 16.95 -10.51
CA GLU A 173 -9.71 16.47 -11.79
C GLU A 173 -8.70 17.47 -12.35
N ILE A 174 -7.62 17.00 -12.96
CA ILE A 174 -6.72 17.84 -13.76
C ILE A 174 -6.51 17.24 -15.14
N GLN A 175 -6.10 18.08 -16.09
CA GLN A 175 -5.65 17.64 -17.40
C GLN A 175 -4.25 18.19 -17.68
N LEU A 176 -3.35 17.32 -18.12
CA LEU A 176 -2.05 17.68 -18.64
C LEU A 176 -2.13 17.82 -20.15
N LYS A 177 -1.62 18.93 -20.69
CA LYS A 177 -1.57 19.22 -22.12
C LYS A 177 -0.16 19.13 -22.66
N LEU A 178 -0.01 18.52 -23.82
CA LEU A 178 1.22 18.51 -24.59
C LEU A 178 0.95 19.08 -25.98
N ASP A 179 1.79 20.02 -26.39
CA ASP A 179 1.90 20.49 -27.76
C ASP A 179 3.38 20.57 -28.18
N LYS A 180 3.64 21.05 -29.38
CA LYS A 180 5.00 21.07 -29.97
C LYS A 180 5.98 21.96 -29.22
N TYR A 181 5.50 22.88 -28.39
CA TYR A 181 6.34 23.80 -27.64
C TYR A 181 6.72 23.20 -26.29
N THR A 182 5.76 22.60 -25.60
CA THR A 182 6.03 22.06 -24.27
C THR A 182 5.05 20.98 -23.83
N GLY A 183 5.59 20.05 -23.04
CA GLY A 183 4.81 19.17 -22.19
C GLY A 183 4.61 19.78 -20.82
N THR A 184 4.17 18.97 -19.86
CA THR A 184 3.99 19.43 -18.47
C THR A 184 4.13 18.27 -17.50
N GLY A 185 4.21 18.60 -16.21
CA GLY A 185 4.25 17.60 -15.16
C GLY A 185 3.99 18.20 -13.78
N PHE A 186 3.84 17.29 -12.83
CA PHE A 186 3.64 17.60 -11.42
C PHE A 186 4.37 16.60 -10.54
N GLN A 187 4.57 16.97 -9.27
CA GLN A 187 5.20 16.13 -8.27
C GLN A 187 4.48 16.22 -6.92
N SER A 188 4.66 15.21 -6.07
CA SER A 188 4.19 15.26 -4.69
C SER A 188 4.93 16.32 -3.89
N LYS A 189 4.23 16.91 -2.92
CA LYS A 189 4.83 17.84 -1.95
C LYS A 189 5.83 17.11 -1.06
N GLY A 190 5.36 16.03 -0.43
CA GLY A 190 6.17 15.15 0.41
C GLY A 190 7.01 14.16 -0.39
N SER A 191 7.99 13.55 0.28
CA SER A 191 8.72 12.37 -0.18
C SER A 191 8.37 11.21 0.75
N TYR A 192 8.40 9.98 0.24
CA TYR A 192 7.87 8.83 0.95
C TYR A 192 8.84 7.67 0.87
N LEU A 193 8.93 6.90 1.95
CA LEU A 193 9.66 5.64 1.98
C LEU A 193 8.67 4.54 2.34
N PHE A 194 8.24 3.79 1.32
CA PHE A 194 7.11 2.86 1.38
C PHE A 194 5.74 3.53 1.43
N GLY A 195 4.72 2.83 0.94
CA GLY A 195 3.35 3.29 0.90
C GLY A 195 2.50 2.67 -0.20
N HIS A 196 1.29 3.17 -0.30
CA HIS A 196 0.34 2.92 -1.37
C HIS A 196 0.05 4.24 -2.10
N PHE A 197 0.31 4.26 -3.40
CA PHE A 197 0.22 5.45 -4.24
C PHE A 197 -0.68 5.11 -5.41
N SER A 198 -1.72 5.91 -5.64
CA SER A 198 -2.74 5.55 -6.62
C SER A 198 -3.26 6.76 -7.36
N MET A 199 -3.43 6.60 -8.67
CA MET A 199 -3.89 7.64 -9.56
C MET A 199 -4.97 7.07 -10.49
N ASN A 200 -6.06 7.80 -10.68
CA ASN A 200 -7.04 7.48 -11.71
C ASN A 200 -6.65 8.25 -12.97
N ILE A 201 -6.31 7.55 -14.05
CA ILE A 201 -5.79 8.18 -15.27
C ILE A 201 -6.65 7.76 -16.47
N LYS A 202 -6.98 8.73 -17.31
CA LYS A 202 -7.57 8.53 -18.64
C LYS A 202 -6.60 9.07 -19.68
N MET A 203 -6.21 8.19 -20.61
CA MET A 203 -5.14 8.45 -21.59
C MET A 203 -5.59 9.37 -22.74
N VAL A 204 -4.61 9.83 -23.52
CA VAL A 204 -4.84 10.69 -24.68
C VAL A 204 -5.69 9.95 -25.74
N PRO A 205 -6.85 10.49 -26.14
CA PRO A 205 -7.67 9.86 -27.18
C PRO A 205 -7.11 10.12 -28.58
N GLY A 206 -7.53 9.32 -29.56
CA GLY A 206 -7.19 9.55 -30.96
C GLY A 206 -5.77 9.13 -31.32
N ASP A 207 -5.06 9.94 -32.12
CA ASP A 207 -3.65 9.72 -32.40
C ASP A 207 -2.82 10.28 -31.25
N SER A 208 -2.05 9.40 -30.62
CA SER A 208 -1.15 9.70 -29.50
C SER A 208 0.27 9.20 -29.77
N ALA A 209 0.59 8.83 -31.01
CA ALA A 209 1.91 8.30 -31.36
C ALA A 209 3.02 9.29 -30.94
N GLY A 210 4.13 8.74 -30.44
CA GLY A 210 5.28 9.47 -29.92
C GLY A 210 5.07 10.12 -28.54
N THR A 211 3.86 10.10 -27.97
CA THR A 211 3.61 10.66 -26.62
C THR A 211 3.80 9.61 -25.53
N VAL A 212 4.29 10.06 -24.37
CA VAL A 212 4.38 9.26 -23.14
C VAL A 212 3.66 10.00 -22.03
N THR A 213 2.67 9.33 -21.44
CA THR A 213 2.08 9.73 -20.16
C THR A 213 2.78 8.92 -19.08
N ALA A 214 3.44 9.54 -18.11
CA ALA A 214 4.17 8.84 -17.05
C ALA A 214 3.50 9.04 -15.68
N PHE A 215 3.54 8.02 -14.83
CA PHE A 215 3.21 8.08 -13.41
C PHE A 215 4.22 7.23 -12.65
N TYR A 216 5.08 7.86 -11.86
CA TYR A 216 6.27 7.19 -11.34
C TYR A 216 6.69 7.72 -9.97
N LEU A 217 7.51 6.94 -9.29
CA LEU A 217 8.19 7.35 -8.06
C LEU A 217 9.68 7.41 -8.33
N SER A 218 10.35 8.47 -7.90
CA SER A 218 11.80 8.59 -8.09
C SER A 218 12.49 9.31 -6.93
N SER A 219 13.71 8.90 -6.64
CA SER A 219 14.61 9.56 -5.67
C SER A 219 15.59 10.49 -6.39
N GLN A 220 16.19 11.45 -5.68
CA GLN A 220 16.82 12.61 -6.34
C GLN A 220 18.35 12.53 -6.58
N ASN A 221 19.00 11.38 -6.37
CA ASN A 221 20.46 11.28 -6.47
C ASN A 221 20.93 10.48 -7.71
N SER A 222 22.24 10.43 -7.93
CA SER A 222 22.83 9.76 -9.11
C SER A 222 22.60 8.25 -9.14
N GLU A 223 22.51 7.61 -7.97
CA GLU A 223 22.15 6.20 -7.81
C GLU A 223 20.66 6.07 -7.42
N HIS A 224 19.80 6.85 -8.08
CA HIS A 224 18.37 6.88 -7.77
C HIS A 224 17.72 5.50 -7.91
N ASP A 225 16.80 5.25 -6.99
CA ASP A 225 15.76 4.26 -7.18
C ASP A 225 14.54 4.92 -7.86
N GLU A 226 13.85 4.16 -8.71
CA GLU A 226 12.66 4.62 -9.45
C GLU A 226 11.71 3.46 -9.80
N ILE A 227 10.41 3.75 -9.85
CA ILE A 227 9.30 2.81 -10.06
C ILE A 227 8.32 3.44 -11.05
N ASP A 228 8.22 2.87 -12.25
CA ASP A 228 7.56 3.54 -13.38
C ASP A 228 6.27 2.87 -13.85
N PHE A 229 5.27 3.68 -14.15
CA PHE A 229 4.29 3.43 -15.20
C PHE A 229 4.50 4.44 -16.33
N GLU A 230 4.63 3.95 -17.56
CA GLU A 230 4.74 4.77 -18.77
C GLU A 230 3.75 4.26 -19.82
N PHE A 231 2.78 5.10 -20.19
CA PHE A 231 1.79 4.80 -21.20
C PHE A 231 2.26 5.34 -22.54
N LEU A 232 2.66 4.42 -23.42
CA LEU A 232 3.19 4.74 -24.73
C LEU A 232 2.02 4.84 -25.70
N GLY A 233 1.81 6.05 -26.24
CA GLY A 233 0.74 6.32 -27.18
C GLY A 233 0.93 5.64 -28.52
N ASN A 234 -0.11 5.68 -29.35
CA ASN A 234 -0.14 4.98 -30.63
C ASN A 234 -1.01 5.72 -31.65
N ARG A 235 -0.94 5.29 -32.91
CA ARG A 235 -1.84 5.77 -33.97
C ARG A 235 -3.29 5.49 -33.62
N THR A 236 -4.20 6.31 -34.15
CA THR A 236 -5.64 6.11 -33.92
C THR A 236 -6.07 4.68 -34.26
N GLY A 237 -6.80 4.04 -33.34
CA GLY A 237 -7.29 2.67 -33.49
C GLY A 237 -6.26 1.57 -33.18
N GLN A 238 -5.02 1.93 -32.84
CA GLN A 238 -4.00 1.00 -32.38
C GLN A 238 -3.91 0.99 -30.85
N PRO A 239 -3.55 -0.14 -30.21
CA PRO A 239 -3.55 -0.26 -28.76
C PRO A 239 -2.44 0.56 -28.10
N TYR A 240 -2.75 1.13 -26.94
CA TYR A 240 -1.76 1.68 -26.02
C TYR A 240 -0.88 0.58 -25.44
N ILE A 241 0.39 0.90 -25.16
CA ILE A 241 1.27 0.05 -24.37
C ILE A 241 1.42 0.65 -22.98
N LEU A 242 1.26 -0.17 -21.94
CA LEU A 242 1.70 0.17 -20.60
C LEU A 242 3.07 -0.48 -20.33
N GLN A 243 4.09 0.36 -20.18
CA GLN A 243 5.42 -0.03 -19.76
C GLN A 243 5.55 0.15 -18.24
N THR A 244 6.16 -0.82 -17.57
CA THR A 244 6.66 -0.67 -16.20
C THR A 244 8.16 -0.86 -16.16
N ASN A 245 8.85 -0.15 -15.27
CA ASN A 245 10.28 -0.28 -15.06
C ASN A 245 10.65 -0.10 -13.58
N VAL A 246 11.81 -0.63 -13.20
CA VAL A 246 12.36 -0.51 -11.84
C VAL A 246 13.84 -0.17 -11.94
N TYR A 247 14.22 0.99 -11.43
CA TYR A 247 15.61 1.38 -11.22
C TYR A 247 16.00 1.11 -9.77
N THR A 248 17.18 0.55 -9.60
CA THR A 248 17.78 0.34 -8.28
C THR A 248 19.23 0.79 -8.31
N GLY A 249 19.58 1.79 -7.50
CA GLY A 249 20.95 2.31 -7.48
C GLY A 249 21.40 2.92 -8.82
N GLY A 250 20.49 3.58 -9.54
CA GLY A 250 20.72 4.17 -10.87
C GLY A 250 20.70 3.17 -12.03
N LYS A 251 20.46 1.87 -11.76
CA LYS A 251 20.38 0.83 -12.80
C LYS A 251 18.95 0.36 -13.01
N GLY A 252 18.40 0.68 -14.17
CA GLY A 252 17.11 0.21 -14.68
C GLY A 252 17.27 -1.05 -15.52
N ASP A 253 16.86 -0.96 -16.79
CA ASP A 253 16.85 -2.05 -17.78
C ASP A 253 15.91 -3.22 -17.40
N ARG A 254 14.79 -2.94 -16.73
CA ARG A 254 13.82 -3.94 -16.26
C ARG A 254 12.44 -3.70 -16.85
N GLU A 255 12.37 -3.32 -18.12
CA GLU A 255 11.11 -2.97 -18.74
C GLU A 255 10.22 -4.22 -18.90
N GLN A 256 8.94 -4.05 -18.62
CA GLN A 256 7.89 -4.96 -19.04
C GLN A 256 6.82 -4.15 -19.75
N ARG A 257 6.29 -4.66 -20.86
CA ARG A 257 5.26 -3.99 -21.65
C ARG A 257 4.05 -4.90 -21.77
N ILE A 258 2.87 -4.35 -21.51
CA ILE A 258 1.59 -5.03 -21.69
C ILE A 258 0.66 -4.21 -22.59
N TYR A 259 -0.22 -4.89 -23.30
CA TYR A 259 -1.50 -4.28 -23.70
C TYR A 259 -2.48 -4.30 -22.52
N LEU A 260 -3.45 -3.40 -22.53
CA LEU A 260 -4.53 -3.40 -21.53
C LEU A 260 -5.74 -4.16 -22.05
N TRP A 261 -6.51 -4.75 -21.14
CA TRP A 261 -7.76 -5.48 -21.45
C TRP A 261 -8.98 -4.56 -21.63
N PHE A 262 -8.74 -3.26 -21.76
CA PHE A 262 -9.72 -2.21 -22.00
C PHE A 262 -9.07 -1.08 -22.82
N ASP A 263 -9.89 -0.16 -23.35
CA ASP A 263 -9.40 1.06 -23.99
C ASP A 263 -9.16 2.15 -22.93
N PRO A 264 -7.90 2.48 -22.60
CA PRO A 264 -7.57 3.41 -21.50
C PRO A 264 -7.89 4.88 -21.84
N THR A 265 -8.37 5.16 -23.06
CA THR A 265 -8.76 6.51 -23.50
C THR A 265 -10.24 6.81 -23.22
N LYS A 266 -11.05 5.79 -22.93
CA LYS A 266 -12.52 5.92 -22.80
C LYS A 266 -12.96 6.28 -21.40
N ASP A 267 -12.34 5.71 -20.38
CA ASP A 267 -12.67 5.98 -18.98
C ASP A 267 -11.42 6.07 -18.11
N TYR A 268 -11.61 6.52 -16.87
CA TYR A 268 -10.58 6.50 -15.85
C TYR A 268 -10.40 5.08 -15.32
N HIS A 269 -9.15 4.64 -15.30
CA HIS A 269 -8.74 3.42 -14.62
C HIS A 269 -7.74 3.75 -13.52
N THR A 270 -7.71 2.92 -12.49
CA THR A 270 -6.82 3.11 -11.36
C THR A 270 -5.46 2.48 -11.67
N TYR A 271 -4.39 3.23 -11.46
CA TYR A 271 -3.01 2.73 -11.55
C TYR A 271 -2.34 2.96 -10.21
N SER A 272 -1.91 1.87 -9.57
CA SER A 272 -1.41 1.95 -8.20
C SER A 272 -0.09 1.22 -8.02
N VAL A 273 0.72 1.74 -7.10
CA VAL A 273 1.92 1.11 -6.58
C VAL A 273 1.70 0.80 -5.11
N LEU A 274 1.85 -0.47 -4.73
CA LEU A 274 2.13 -0.86 -3.34
C LEU A 274 3.63 -1.08 -3.22
N TRP A 275 4.30 -0.32 -2.37
CA TRP A 275 5.73 -0.43 -2.13
C TRP A 275 5.98 -0.58 -0.63
N ASN A 276 6.54 -1.72 -0.21
CA ASN A 276 6.93 -1.97 1.18
C ASN A 276 8.33 -2.58 1.26
N THR A 277 8.72 -3.10 2.42
CA THR A 277 10.05 -3.70 2.62
C THR A 277 10.23 -5.05 1.93
N PHE A 278 9.14 -5.68 1.48
CA PHE A 278 9.12 -7.04 0.92
C PHE A 278 9.04 -7.01 -0.61
N LEU A 279 8.24 -6.11 -1.17
CA LEU A 279 7.90 -6.11 -2.58
C LEU A 279 7.34 -4.76 -3.07
N ILE A 280 7.43 -4.59 -4.39
CA ILE A 280 6.69 -3.58 -5.15
C ILE A 280 5.64 -4.32 -5.97
N VAL A 281 4.38 -3.91 -5.89
CA VAL A 281 3.31 -4.38 -6.80
C VAL A 281 2.79 -3.22 -7.62
N TYR A 282 2.65 -3.48 -8.92
CA TYR A 282 1.97 -2.61 -9.87
C TYR A 282 0.57 -3.15 -10.07
N PHE A 283 -0.43 -2.30 -9.85
CA PHE A 283 -1.83 -2.62 -10.09
C PHE A 283 -2.39 -1.78 -11.24
N VAL A 284 -3.22 -2.43 -12.06
CA VAL A 284 -4.20 -1.78 -12.92
C VAL A 284 -5.57 -2.21 -12.40
N ASP A 285 -6.36 -1.24 -11.95
CA ASP A 285 -7.56 -1.46 -11.15
C ASP A 285 -7.25 -2.37 -9.94
N ASP A 286 -7.82 -3.57 -9.88
CA ASP A 286 -7.59 -4.57 -8.83
C ASP A 286 -6.71 -5.75 -9.30
N VAL A 287 -6.04 -5.61 -10.45
CA VAL A 287 -5.25 -6.65 -11.10
C VAL A 287 -3.76 -6.36 -10.91
N PRO A 288 -3.00 -7.20 -10.17
CA PRO A 288 -1.55 -7.07 -10.13
C PRO A 288 -1.01 -7.40 -11.53
N ILE A 289 -0.36 -6.42 -12.15
CA ILE A 289 0.25 -6.62 -13.46
C ILE A 289 1.72 -6.97 -13.36
N ARG A 290 2.39 -6.70 -12.23
CA ARG A 290 3.81 -7.01 -11.99
C ARG A 290 4.09 -6.98 -10.50
N VAL A 291 4.98 -7.85 -10.04
CA VAL A 291 5.61 -7.78 -8.72
C VAL A 291 7.12 -7.72 -8.88
N PHE A 292 7.81 -6.92 -8.06
CA PHE A 292 9.27 -6.91 -7.95
C PHE A 292 9.63 -7.12 -6.48
N LYS A 293 10.11 -8.33 -6.14
CA LYS A 293 10.40 -8.70 -4.76
C LYS A 293 11.76 -8.19 -4.33
N ASN A 294 11.86 -7.86 -3.05
CA ASN A 294 13.12 -7.59 -2.39
C ASN A 294 13.97 -8.88 -2.36
N SER A 295 14.83 -9.02 -3.35
CA SER A 295 15.69 -10.19 -3.56
C SER A 295 17.15 -9.93 -3.16
N LYS A 296 17.33 -9.19 -2.06
CA LYS A 296 18.65 -8.84 -1.51
C LYS A 296 19.49 -10.08 -1.16
N ASP A 297 18.85 -11.18 -0.75
CA ASP A 297 19.51 -12.47 -0.49
C ASP A 297 20.09 -13.11 -1.76
N LEU A 298 19.59 -12.73 -2.94
CA LEU A 298 20.13 -13.09 -4.26
C LEU A 298 21.11 -12.05 -4.81
N GLY A 299 21.45 -11.02 -4.02
CA GLY A 299 22.33 -9.92 -4.43
C GLY A 299 21.67 -8.85 -5.30
N VAL A 300 20.35 -8.88 -5.48
CA VAL A 300 19.61 -7.87 -6.25
C VAL A 300 19.30 -6.67 -5.34
N ARG A 301 19.64 -5.45 -5.80
CA ARG A 301 19.29 -4.21 -5.08
C ARG A 301 17.76 -4.01 -5.11
N TYR A 302 17.25 -3.24 -4.15
CA TYR A 302 15.82 -2.95 -4.01
C TYR A 302 15.61 -1.53 -3.47
N PRO A 303 14.57 -0.78 -3.91
CA PRO A 303 14.26 0.54 -3.38
C PRO A 303 13.90 0.47 -1.90
N PHE A 304 14.86 0.71 -1.01
CA PHE A 304 14.71 0.42 0.43
C PHE A 304 14.99 1.61 1.36
N ASN A 305 15.94 2.48 1.00
CA ASN A 305 16.44 3.53 1.91
C ASN A 305 16.57 4.90 1.22
N GLN A 306 15.88 5.09 0.10
CA GLN A 306 15.89 6.32 -0.68
C GLN A 306 14.44 6.81 -0.79
N PRO A 307 14.02 7.80 0.04
CA PRO A 307 12.68 8.35 -0.05
C PRO A 307 12.42 8.91 -1.46
N MET A 308 11.29 8.52 -2.04
CA MET A 308 10.91 8.91 -3.39
C MET A 308 9.77 9.91 -3.37
N LYS A 309 9.81 10.86 -4.30
CA LYS A 309 8.65 11.67 -4.64
C LYS A 309 7.84 10.94 -5.71
N ILE A 310 6.56 11.25 -5.77
CA ILE A 310 5.67 10.79 -6.83
C ILE A 310 5.61 11.86 -7.90
N TYR A 311 5.67 11.46 -9.15
CA TYR A 311 5.70 12.33 -10.31
C TYR A 311 4.67 11.86 -11.33
N SER A 312 4.22 12.81 -12.15
CA SER A 312 3.54 12.48 -13.39
C SER A 312 3.81 13.55 -14.43
N SER A 313 3.88 13.14 -15.69
CA SER A 313 4.18 14.04 -16.81
C SER A 313 3.53 13.54 -18.10
N LEU A 314 3.38 14.46 -19.05
CA LEU A 314 3.02 14.18 -20.44
C LEU A 314 4.05 14.84 -21.34
N TRP A 315 4.75 14.04 -22.14
CA TRP A 315 5.90 14.50 -22.93
C TRP A 315 6.06 13.71 -24.24
N ASN A 316 6.87 14.23 -25.16
CA ASN A 316 7.19 13.57 -26.43
C ASN A 316 8.47 12.74 -26.31
N ALA A 317 8.40 11.51 -26.81
CA ALA A 317 9.44 10.50 -26.75
C ALA A 317 9.57 9.80 -28.12
N ASP A 318 9.61 10.60 -29.18
CA ASP A 318 9.62 10.17 -30.59
C ASP A 318 10.65 9.09 -30.91
N ASP A 319 11.78 9.10 -30.21
CA ASP A 319 12.89 8.19 -30.48
C ASP A 319 12.63 6.75 -30.07
N TRP A 320 11.60 6.47 -29.25
CA TRP A 320 11.38 5.12 -28.74
C TRP A 320 9.93 4.74 -28.41
N ALA A 321 9.03 5.69 -28.16
CA ALA A 321 7.72 5.39 -27.57
C ALA A 321 6.82 4.49 -28.43
N THR A 322 6.60 4.86 -29.69
CA THR A 322 5.64 4.15 -30.55
C THR A 322 6.36 3.32 -31.59
N ARG A 323 6.09 2.00 -31.58
CA ARG A 323 6.76 1.00 -32.44
C ARG A 323 8.29 1.09 -32.37
N GLY A 324 8.83 1.30 -31.17
CA GLY A 324 10.28 1.45 -30.97
C GLY A 324 10.88 2.71 -31.60
N GLY A 325 10.07 3.77 -31.76
CA GLY A 325 10.50 5.05 -32.31
C GLY A 325 10.28 5.22 -33.82
N LEU A 326 9.67 4.24 -34.49
CA LEU A 326 9.35 4.32 -35.92
C LEU A 326 8.22 5.32 -36.22
N GLU A 327 7.27 5.48 -35.29
CA GLU A 327 6.13 6.38 -35.44
C GLU A 327 6.36 7.66 -34.62
N LYS A 328 6.39 8.80 -35.31
CA LYS A 328 6.61 10.12 -34.73
C LYS A 328 5.30 10.82 -34.40
N THR A 329 5.34 11.72 -33.42
CA THR A 329 4.21 12.58 -33.05
C THR A 329 3.79 13.47 -34.21
N ASP A 330 2.52 13.36 -34.59
CA ASP A 330 1.89 14.30 -35.51
C ASP A 330 1.38 15.51 -34.72
N TRP A 331 2.21 16.56 -34.66
CA TRP A 331 1.89 17.79 -33.94
C TRP A 331 0.65 18.53 -34.46
N SER A 332 0.12 18.19 -35.65
CA SER A 332 -1.17 18.72 -36.11
C SER A 332 -2.37 18.21 -35.31
N LYS A 333 -2.17 17.15 -34.50
CA LYS A 333 -3.16 16.57 -33.60
C LYS A 333 -3.11 17.14 -32.18
N ALA A 334 -2.16 18.03 -31.91
CA ALA A 334 -2.08 18.72 -30.63
C ALA A 334 -3.32 19.62 -30.40
N PRO A 335 -3.72 19.85 -29.14
CA PRO A 335 -3.08 19.36 -27.92
C PRO A 335 -3.42 17.90 -27.61
N PHE A 336 -2.39 17.16 -27.17
CA PHE A 336 -2.57 15.84 -26.56
C PHE A 336 -2.93 16.04 -25.09
N VAL A 337 -3.97 15.35 -24.60
CA VAL A 337 -4.53 15.60 -23.26
C VAL A 337 -4.67 14.30 -22.47
N ALA A 338 -3.90 14.18 -21.38
CA ALA A 338 -4.06 13.12 -20.39
C ALA A 338 -4.79 13.67 -19.16
N SER A 339 -5.75 12.92 -18.63
CA SER A 339 -6.62 13.39 -17.53
C SER A 339 -6.42 12.57 -16.27
N TYR A 340 -6.46 13.22 -15.10
CA TYR A 340 -6.10 12.64 -13.82
C TYR A 340 -7.13 12.95 -12.73
N LYS A 341 -7.37 11.97 -11.85
CA LYS A 341 -8.23 12.06 -10.65
C LYS A 341 -7.63 11.25 -9.49
N GLY A 342 -8.26 11.36 -8.33
CA GLY A 342 -7.96 10.53 -7.15
C GLY A 342 -6.78 11.06 -6.33
N PHE A 343 -5.61 11.22 -6.94
CA PHE A 343 -4.43 11.84 -6.31
C PHE A 343 -4.08 11.24 -4.93
N HIS A 344 -4.27 9.93 -4.78
CA HIS A 344 -4.19 9.22 -3.51
C HIS A 344 -2.73 8.96 -3.12
N ILE A 345 -2.40 9.33 -1.88
CA ILE A 345 -1.15 8.97 -1.22
C ILE A 345 -1.47 8.49 0.19
N ASP A 346 -1.10 7.25 0.49
CA ASP A 346 -0.97 6.73 1.85
C ASP A 346 0.44 6.13 2.01
N GLY A 347 1.40 6.99 2.35
CA GLY A 347 2.81 6.61 2.47
C GLY A 347 3.43 7.06 3.78
N CYS A 348 4.60 6.50 4.09
CA CYS A 348 5.41 7.00 5.21
C CYS A 348 6.18 8.22 4.76
N GLU A 349 5.67 9.40 5.07
CA GLU A 349 6.30 10.67 4.70
C GLU A 349 7.62 10.87 5.45
N GLU A 350 8.69 11.07 4.69
CA GLU A 350 10.04 11.25 5.20
C GLU A 350 10.78 12.35 4.44
N SER A 351 11.76 12.96 5.08
CA SER A 351 12.66 13.91 4.40
C SER A 351 13.51 13.19 3.35
N VAL A 352 13.93 13.88 2.29
CA VAL A 352 14.75 13.31 1.19
C VAL A 352 16.05 12.65 1.70
N ASN A 353 16.59 13.12 2.83
CA ASN A 353 17.82 12.60 3.43
C ASN A 353 17.60 11.44 4.41
N ALA A 354 16.34 11.10 4.73
CA ALA A 354 16.04 9.99 5.61
C ALA A 354 16.42 8.66 4.94
N ARG A 355 16.78 7.66 5.76
CA ARG A 355 17.17 6.32 5.30
C ARG A 355 16.25 5.21 5.81
N PHE A 356 15.25 5.57 6.61
CA PHE A 356 14.27 4.66 7.19
C PHE A 356 12.96 5.42 7.41
N CYS A 357 11.85 4.67 7.46
CA CYS A 357 10.55 5.17 7.83
C CYS A 357 10.37 5.07 9.34
N LYS A 358 10.03 6.16 10.04
CA LYS A 358 9.89 6.18 11.51
C LYS A 358 8.83 5.21 12.05
N THR A 359 7.83 4.91 11.22
CA THR A 359 6.74 3.98 11.54
C THR A 359 6.87 2.63 10.85
N GLN A 360 8.06 2.30 10.33
CA GLN A 360 8.32 1.03 9.66
C GLN A 360 7.96 -0.15 10.58
N GLY A 361 7.31 -1.17 10.01
CA GLY A 361 6.80 -2.33 10.73
C GLY A 361 5.43 -2.11 11.39
N LYS A 362 4.97 -0.86 11.53
CA LYS A 362 3.68 -0.51 12.14
C LYS A 362 2.61 -0.14 11.12
N ARG A 363 2.97 0.05 9.85
CA ARG A 363 2.01 0.43 8.81
C ARG A 363 1.25 -0.80 8.34
N TRP A 364 0.06 -0.59 7.80
CA TRP A 364 -0.79 -1.69 7.35
C TRP A 364 -0.12 -2.51 6.25
N TRP A 365 0.65 -1.87 5.36
CA TRP A 365 1.39 -2.54 4.29
C TRP A 365 2.63 -3.32 4.77
N ASP A 366 3.01 -3.20 6.05
CA ASP A 366 4.11 -3.98 6.63
C ASP A 366 3.61 -5.29 7.28
N GLN A 367 2.28 -5.48 7.37
CA GLN A 367 1.69 -6.64 8.02
C GLN A 367 1.79 -7.90 7.15
N LYS A 368 1.61 -9.07 7.78
CA LYS A 368 1.85 -10.39 7.17
C LYS A 368 1.10 -10.57 5.85
N GLU A 369 -0.09 -10.00 5.76
CA GLU A 369 -1.00 -10.08 4.62
C GLU A 369 -0.46 -9.34 3.38
N PHE A 370 0.58 -8.52 3.52
CA PHE A 370 1.18 -7.74 2.43
C PHE A 370 2.65 -8.11 2.15
N GLN A 371 3.14 -9.20 2.75
CA GLN A 371 4.49 -9.70 2.51
C GLN A 371 4.62 -10.47 1.20
N ASP A 372 3.50 -10.96 0.67
CA ASP A 372 3.40 -11.61 -0.65
C ASP A 372 2.00 -11.42 -1.25
N LEU A 373 1.86 -11.71 -2.54
CA LEU A 373 0.55 -11.81 -3.18
C LEU A 373 -0.17 -13.10 -2.75
N ASP A 374 -1.50 -13.06 -2.67
CA ASP A 374 -2.31 -14.27 -2.49
C ASP A 374 -2.38 -15.10 -3.80
N ALA A 375 -2.92 -16.31 -3.70
CA ALA A 375 -3.04 -17.22 -4.85
C ALA A 375 -3.91 -16.64 -5.98
N GLN A 376 -4.98 -15.92 -5.65
CA GLN A 376 -5.89 -15.33 -6.64
C GLN A 376 -5.21 -14.16 -7.38
N GLN A 377 -4.46 -13.33 -6.65
CA GLN A 377 -3.61 -12.28 -7.20
C GLN A 377 -2.54 -12.87 -8.11
N TYR A 378 -1.92 -13.99 -7.74
CA TYR A 378 -0.98 -14.69 -8.61
C TYR A 378 -1.63 -15.27 -9.87
N ASP A 379 -2.85 -15.80 -9.78
CA ASP A 379 -3.58 -16.27 -10.96
C ASP A 379 -3.92 -15.12 -11.91
N LYS A 380 -4.34 -13.96 -11.37
CA LYS A 380 -4.52 -12.72 -12.14
C LYS A 380 -3.22 -12.27 -12.81
N LEU A 381 -2.10 -12.24 -12.06
CA LEU A 381 -0.79 -11.90 -12.60
C LEU A 381 -0.40 -12.83 -13.74
N ARG A 382 -0.55 -14.16 -13.55
CA ARG A 382 -0.26 -15.17 -14.58
C ARG A 382 -1.10 -14.95 -15.84
N TRP A 383 -2.37 -14.60 -15.70
CA TRP A 383 -3.23 -14.25 -16.82
C TRP A 383 -2.69 -13.03 -17.59
N VAL A 384 -2.23 -11.97 -16.90
CA VAL A 384 -1.58 -10.81 -17.54
C VAL A 384 -0.33 -11.25 -18.31
N ARG A 385 0.57 -12.02 -17.66
CA ARG A 385 1.79 -12.55 -18.27
C ARG A 385 1.52 -13.31 -19.56
N GLN A 386 0.50 -14.19 -19.54
CA GLN A 386 0.21 -15.09 -20.66
C GLN A 386 -0.58 -14.45 -21.80
N LYS A 387 -1.40 -13.44 -21.52
CA LYS A 387 -2.37 -12.88 -22.49
C LYS A 387 -2.03 -11.48 -22.97
N TYR A 388 -1.33 -10.69 -22.18
CA TYR A 388 -1.17 -9.26 -22.42
C TYR A 388 0.28 -8.80 -22.49
N THR A 389 1.22 -9.55 -21.92
CA THR A 389 2.64 -9.19 -21.97
C THR A 389 3.23 -9.37 -23.37
N ILE A 390 3.75 -8.28 -23.92
CA ILE A 390 4.35 -8.21 -25.26
C ILE A 390 5.88 -8.03 -25.24
N TYR A 391 6.43 -7.59 -24.11
CA TYR A 391 7.87 -7.55 -23.86
C TYR A 391 8.11 -7.77 -22.37
N ASN A 392 9.13 -8.56 -22.05
CA ASN A 392 9.57 -8.81 -20.69
C ASN A 392 11.07 -9.03 -20.66
N TYR A 393 11.79 -8.17 -19.93
CA TYR A 393 13.24 -8.24 -19.78
C TYR A 393 13.71 -9.61 -19.27
N CYS A 394 12.93 -10.28 -18.41
CA CYS A 394 13.27 -11.61 -17.88
C CYS A 394 13.39 -12.69 -18.95
N THR A 395 12.73 -12.53 -20.10
CA THR A 395 12.72 -13.51 -21.20
C THR A 395 13.45 -13.01 -22.45
N ASP A 396 13.90 -11.75 -22.47
CA ASP A 396 14.72 -11.21 -23.57
C ASP A 396 16.16 -11.73 -23.47
N ARG A 397 16.44 -12.82 -24.20
CA ARG A 397 17.77 -13.43 -24.27
C ARG A 397 18.75 -12.68 -25.17
N ALA A 398 18.26 -11.78 -26.03
CA ALA A 398 19.14 -10.96 -26.87
C ALA A 398 19.79 -9.86 -26.03
N ARG A 399 19.02 -9.20 -25.15
CA ARG A 399 19.54 -8.19 -24.22
C ARG A 399 20.15 -8.81 -22.96
N PHE A 400 19.55 -9.89 -22.44
CA PHE A 400 20.01 -10.58 -21.23
C PHE A 400 20.28 -12.06 -21.50
N PRO A 401 21.50 -12.41 -21.96
CA PRO A 401 21.89 -13.81 -22.18
C PRO A 401 21.69 -14.68 -20.94
N THR A 402 21.93 -14.10 -19.75
CA THR A 402 21.60 -14.69 -18.45
C THR A 402 20.41 -13.97 -17.85
N MET A 403 19.39 -14.75 -17.46
CA MET A 403 18.19 -14.23 -16.81
C MET A 403 18.53 -13.56 -15.47
N ALA A 404 17.88 -12.43 -15.18
CA ALA A 404 18.08 -11.72 -13.93
C ALA A 404 17.61 -12.56 -12.72
N PRO A 405 18.31 -12.53 -11.56
CA PRO A 405 18.04 -13.43 -10.44
C PRO A 405 16.62 -13.33 -9.84
N GLU A 406 16.01 -12.15 -9.89
CA GLU A 406 14.68 -11.86 -9.34
C GLU A 406 13.54 -12.54 -10.13
N CYS A 407 13.73 -12.77 -11.43
CA CYS A 407 12.66 -13.14 -12.37
C CYS A 407 11.85 -14.37 -11.95
N LYS A 408 12.52 -15.39 -11.41
CA LYS A 408 11.85 -16.62 -10.95
C LYS A 408 11.00 -16.36 -9.71
N ARG A 409 11.47 -15.51 -8.80
CA ARG A 409 10.76 -15.16 -7.56
C ARG A 409 9.57 -14.25 -7.84
N ASP A 410 9.71 -13.38 -8.84
CA ASP A 410 8.69 -12.45 -9.28
C ASP A 410 7.58 -13.11 -10.13
N GLN A 411 7.78 -14.38 -10.53
CA GLN A 411 6.91 -15.12 -11.47
C GLN A 411 6.81 -14.46 -12.85
N ASP A 412 7.96 -13.98 -13.34
CA ASP A 412 8.11 -13.30 -14.62
C ASP A 412 8.66 -14.22 -15.74
N ILE A 413 8.45 -15.53 -15.62
CA ILE A 413 8.94 -16.57 -16.55
C ILE A 413 7.79 -17.21 -17.30
#